data_AF-A0A0K9GRI5-F1
#
_entry.id   AF-A0A0K9GRI5-F1
#
_cell.length_a   1.000
_cell.length_b   1.000
_cell.length_c   1.000
_cell.angle_alpha   90.00
_cell.angle_beta   90.00
_cell.angle_gamma   90.00
#
_symmetry.space_group_name_H-M   'P 1'
#
loop_
_entity.id
_entity.type
_entity.pdbx_description
1 polymer ?
#
loop_
_entity_poly.entity_id
_entity_poly.type
_entity_poly.pdbx_seq_one_letter_code
_entity_poly.pdbx_strand_id
1 'polypeptide(L)'
;MNNALKQQKVSPFNPDIMTAFNRGYAAGAKQQQESDADKFVKLLENLETVPGIDEKTAAKIAKYFMQQFDEREGSDKFESQR
;
A
#
# COMPACT_ATOMS: atom_id res chain seq x y z
N MET A 1 -43.00 -3.51 23.19
CA MET A 1 -42.96 -2.34 22.30
C MET A 1 -41.74 -2.49 21.40
N ASN A 2 -41.95 -2.86 20.15
CA ASN A 2 -40.86 -3.14 19.21
C ASN A 2 -40.35 -1.82 18.65
N ASN A 3 -39.23 -1.33 19.18
CA ASN A 3 -38.57 -0.14 18.66
C ASN A 3 -37.74 -0.55 17.43
N ALA A 4 -38.42 -0.71 16.30
CA ALA A 4 -37.73 -0.87 15.02
C ALA A 4 -36.98 0.44 14.77
N LEU A 5 -35.65 0.40 14.92
CA LEU A 5 -34.75 1.48 14.53
C LEU A 5 -35.05 1.80 13.06
N LYS A 6 -35.83 2.86 12.81
CA LYS A 6 -35.99 3.41 11.47
C LYS A 6 -34.58 3.74 10.99
N GLN A 7 -34.05 2.96 10.07
CA GLN A 7 -32.79 3.28 9.41
C GLN A 7 -33.01 4.61 8.69
N GLN A 8 -32.56 5.69 9.33
CA GLN A 8 -32.63 7.01 8.76
C GLN A 8 -31.68 6.99 7.56
N LYS A 9 -32.23 7.18 6.35
CA LYS A 9 -31.41 7.23 5.13
C LYS A 9 -30.46 8.41 5.25
N VAL A 10 -29.22 8.12 5.63
CA VAL A 10 -28.13 9.09 5.60
C VAL A 10 -27.68 9.26 4.16
N SER A 11 -27.52 10.52 3.73
CA SER A 11 -26.98 10.80 2.40
C SER A 11 -25.56 10.24 2.29
N PRO A 12 -25.20 9.59 1.17
CA PRO A 12 -23.81 9.16 0.93
C PRO A 12 -22.84 10.35 0.83
N PHE A 13 -23.36 11.56 0.67
CA PHE A 13 -22.60 12.82 0.70
C PHE A 13 -22.62 13.50 2.07
N ASN A 14 -23.01 12.80 3.14
CA ASN A 14 -22.88 13.35 4.48
C ASN A 14 -21.37 13.57 4.77
N PRO A 15 -20.93 14.79 5.12
CA PRO A 15 -19.53 15.10 5.36
C PRO A 15 -18.85 14.23 6.42
N ASP A 16 -19.59 13.82 7.46
CA ASP A 16 -19.06 12.98 8.53
C ASP A 16 -18.80 11.56 8.03
N ILE A 17 -19.71 11.04 7.20
CA ILE A 17 -19.57 9.71 6.57
C ILE A 17 -18.43 9.72 5.57
N MET A 18 -18.33 10.75 4.73
CA MET A 18 -17.22 10.91 3.79
C MET A 18 -15.88 11.03 4.51
N THR A 19 -15.83 11.79 5.61
CA THR A 19 -14.61 11.93 6.42
C THR A 19 -14.18 10.60 7.02
N ALA A 20 -15.11 9.85 7.61
CA ALA A 20 -14.83 8.53 8.17
C ALA A 20 -14.38 7.53 7.09
N PHE A 21 -15.03 7.54 5.92
CA PHE A 21 -14.65 6.73 4.77
C PHE A 21 -13.23 7.06 4.29
N ASN A 22 -12.92 8.35 4.07
CA ASN A 22 -11.61 8.77 3.60
C ASN A 22 -10.48 8.40 4.57
N ARG A 23 -10.74 8.49 5.89
CA ARG A 23 -9.80 8.02 6.91
C ARG A 23 -9.57 6.52 6.82
N GLY A 24 -10.63 5.73 6.70
CA GLY A 24 -10.54 4.29 6.52
C GLY A 24 -9.80 3.90 5.24
N TYR A 25 -10.09 4.59 4.13
CA TYR A 25 -9.40 4.41 2.86
C TYR A 25 -7.91 4.70 2.97
N ALA A 26 -7.52 5.85 3.54
CA ALA A 26 -6.11 6.22 3.69
C ALA A 26 -5.35 5.23 4.58
N ALA A 27 -5.95 4.79 5.68
CA ALA A 27 -5.37 3.76 6.55
C ALA A 27 -5.22 2.43 5.81
N GLY A 28 -6.23 2.00 5.06
CA GLY A 28 -6.19 0.77 4.28
C GLY A 28 -5.15 0.82 3.15
N ALA A 29 -5.05 1.95 2.44
CA ALA A 29 -4.05 2.16 1.40
C ALA A 29 -2.63 2.06 1.96
N LYS A 30 -2.38 2.67 3.13
CA LYS A 30 -1.09 2.56 3.81
C LYS A 30 -0.77 1.11 4.22
N GLN A 31 -1.73 0.43 4.84
CA GLN A 31 -1.54 -0.95 5.26
C GLN A 31 -1.30 -1.88 4.05
N GLN A 32 -1.97 -1.63 2.93
CA GLN A 32 -1.77 -2.38 1.70
C GLN A 32 -0.36 -2.14 1.14
N GLN A 33 0.10 -0.89 1.11
CA GLN A 33 1.44 -0.54 0.67
C GLN A 33 2.52 -1.26 1.50
N GLU A 34 2.38 -1.27 2.83
CA GLU A 34 3.29 -2.00 3.73
C GLU A 34 3.24 -3.51 3.45
N SER A 35 2.03 -4.09 3.32
CA SER A 35 1.87 -5.51 3.02
C SER A 35 2.49 -5.92 1.69
N ASP A 36 2.35 -5.08 0.66
CA ASP A 36 2.88 -5.34 -0.66
C ASP A 36 4.40 -5.18 -0.70
N ALA A 37 4.97 -4.23 0.06
CA ALA A 37 6.42 -4.11 0.25
C ALA A 37 7.01 -5.37 0.90
N ASP A 38 6.37 -5.89 1.97
CA ASP A 38 6.81 -7.12 2.63
C ASP A 38 6.79 -8.34 1.70
N LYS A 39 5.73 -8.49 0.90
CA LYS A 39 5.64 -9.57 -0.10
C LYS A 39 6.73 -9.42 -1.17
N PHE A 40 7.00 -8.18 -1.58
CA PHE A 40 8.02 -7.90 -2.59
C PHE A 40 9.43 -8.21 -2.09
N VAL A 41 9.78 -7.84 -0.86
CA VAL A 41 11.07 -8.19 -0.24
C VAL A 41 11.24 -9.72 -0.18
N LYS A 42 10.21 -10.44 0.29
CA LYS A 42 10.22 -11.91 0.32
C LYS A 42 10.39 -12.53 -1.06
N LEU A 43 9.82 -11.92 -2.10
CA LEU A 43 10.01 -12.38 -3.48
C LEU A 43 11.48 -12.23 -3.89
N LEU A 44 12.11 -11.09 -3.58
CA LEU A 44 13.51 -10.82 -3.91
C LEU A 44 14.47 -11.77 -3.17
N GLU A 45 14.20 -12.08 -1.91
CA GLU A 45 15.00 -13.03 -1.10
C GLU A 45 15.02 -14.45 -1.68
N ASN A 46 13.99 -14.82 -2.44
CA ASN A 46 13.84 -16.16 -3.00
C ASN A 46 14.21 -16.26 -4.48
N LEU A 47 14.83 -15.24 -5.08
CA LEU A 47 15.16 -15.22 -6.50
C LEU A 47 16.08 -16.38 -6.94
N GLU A 48 16.98 -16.83 -6.07
CA GLU A 48 17.90 -17.94 -6.35
C GLU A 48 17.18 -19.30 -6.48
N THR A 49 15.94 -19.40 -6.02
CA THR A 49 15.12 -20.61 -6.19
C THR A 49 14.61 -20.78 -7.63
N VAL A 50 14.69 -19.73 -8.44
CA VAL A 50 14.28 -19.74 -9.84
C VAL A 50 15.38 -20.38 -10.69
N PRO A 51 15.09 -21.46 -11.45
CA PRO A 51 16.07 -22.09 -12.31
C PRO A 51 16.70 -21.10 -13.29
N GLY A 52 18.03 -21.02 -13.28
CA GLY A 52 18.80 -20.11 -14.13
C GLY A 52 19.10 -18.73 -13.52
N ILE A 53 18.66 -18.46 -12.29
CA ILE A 53 19.08 -17.29 -11.52
C ILE A 53 20.10 -17.74 -10.48
N ASP A 54 21.35 -17.28 -10.62
CA ASP A 54 22.38 -17.46 -9.60
C ASP A 54 22.35 -16.33 -8.56
N GLU A 55 23.08 -16.52 -7.45
CA GLU A 55 23.21 -15.54 -6.36
C GLU A 55 23.64 -14.15 -6.86
N LYS A 56 24.59 -14.12 -7.80
CA LYS A 56 25.09 -12.86 -8.37
C LYS A 56 24.02 -12.12 -9.16
N THR A 57 23.18 -12.85 -9.90
CA THR A 57 22.07 -12.29 -10.68
C THR A 57 20.93 -11.88 -9.78
N ALA A 58 20.58 -12.70 -8.78
CA ALA A 58 19.61 -12.37 -7.75
C ALA A 58 19.97 -11.06 -7.02
N ALA A 59 21.21 -10.91 -6.58
CA ALA A 59 21.69 -9.70 -5.91
C ALA A 59 21.61 -8.45 -6.80
N LYS A 60 21.91 -8.57 -8.10
CA LYS A 60 21.77 -7.46 -9.06
C LYS A 60 20.32 -7.03 -9.23
N ILE A 61 19.42 -8.00 -9.36
CA ILE A 61 17.97 -7.75 -9.51
C ILE A 61 17.45 -7.07 -8.25
N ALA A 62 17.75 -7.61 -7.06
CA ALA A 62 17.34 -7.03 -5.79
C ALA A 62 17.82 -5.59 -5.63
N LYS A 63 19.11 -5.32 -5.93
CA LYS A 63 19.68 -3.98 -5.88
C LYS A 63 18.98 -3.00 -6.83
N TYR A 64 18.76 -3.40 -8.08
CA TYR A 64 18.08 -2.55 -9.07
C TYR A 64 16.68 -2.16 -8.57
N PHE A 65 15.91 -3.11 -8.07
CA PHE A 65 14.57 -2.82 -7.57
C PHE A 65 14.60 -1.96 -6.31
N MET A 66 15.47 -2.22 -5.34
CA MET A 66 15.58 -1.39 -4.14
C MET A 66 15.93 0.07 -4.46
N GLN A 67 16.82 0.32 -5.44
CA GLN A 67 17.14 1.68 -5.90
C GLN A 67 15.91 2.42 -6.45
N GLN A 68 15.04 1.71 -7.17
CA GLN A 68 13.80 2.30 -7.72
C GLN A 68 12.76 2.62 -6.63
N PHE A 69 12.78 1.92 -5.49
CA PHE A 69 11.92 2.26 -4.35
C PHE A 69 12.44 3.48 -3.58
N ASP A 70 13.76 3.57 -3.36
CA ASP A 70 14.38 4.74 -2.70
C ASP A 70 14.18 6.04 -3.52
N GLU A 71 14.25 5.95 -4.85
CA GLU A 71 14.03 7.11 -5.73
C GLU A 71 12.59 7.64 -5.69
N ARG A 72 11.59 6.78 -5.46
CA ARG A 72 10.17 7.18 -5.32
C ARG A 72 9.86 7.84 -3.99
N GLU A 73 10.45 7.35 -2.89
CA GLU A 73 10.38 7.99 -1.57
C GLU A 73 10.93 9.42 -1.58
N GLY A 74 11.90 9.69 -2.46
CA GLY A 74 12.43 11.03 -2.72
C GLY A 74 11.46 11.94 -3.48
N SER A 75 10.75 11.43 -4.48
CA SER A 75 9.84 12.23 -5.32
C SER A 75 8.52 12.58 -4.64
N ASP A 76 7.95 11.67 -3.86
CA ASP A 76 6.64 11.89 -3.19
C ASP A 76 6.72 13.00 -2.11
N LYS A 77 7.91 13.20 -1.52
CA LYS A 77 8.18 14.28 -0.57
C LYS A 77 8.22 15.67 -1.22
N PHE A 78 8.50 15.75 -2.52
CA PHE A 78 8.51 17.02 -3.27
C PHE A 78 7.12 17.42 -3.77
N GLU A 79 6.24 16.47 -4.10
CA GLU A 79 4.87 16.79 -4.53
C GLU A 79 3.95 17.14 -3.36
N SER A 80 4.19 16.60 -2.17
CA SER A 80 3.40 16.89 -0.96
C SER A 80 3.60 18.30 -0.37
N GLN A 81 4.48 19.12 -0.97
CA GLN A 81 4.80 20.49 -0.51
C GLN A 81 4.37 21.60 -1.49
N ARG A 82 3.61 21.27 -2.54
CA ARG A 82 3.05 22.25 -3.49
C ARG A 82 1.54 22.43 -3.33
#